data_AF-A0A377PFQ4-F1
#
_entry.id   AF-A0A377PFQ4-F1
#
_cell.length_a   1.000
_cell.length_b   1.000
_cell.length_c   1.000
_cell.angle_alpha   90.00
_cell.angle_beta   90.00
_cell.angle_gamma   90.00
#
_symmetry.space_group_name_H-M   'P 1'
#
loop_
_entity.id
_entity.type
_entity.pdbx_description
1 polymer ?
#
loop_
_entity_poly.entity_id
_entity_poly.type
_entity_poly.pdbx_seq_one_letter_code
_entity_poly.pdbx_strand_id
1 'polypeptide(L)'
;MEFRNLTPFSVMEYAMDDKHNERHHVIAMKTGFRLVQDVEGHWQAQLMENPPLPLCLEDEFIGEMNMSPVLRESDLAPLKTACDIIINGTAYTPGGVAVPEMMAGVLMRSPLGDVILDKKIRVTDLAFTGVRH
;
A
#
# COMPACT_ATOMS: atom_id res chain seq x y z
N MET A 1 9.06 -29.63 -5.50
CA MET A 1 9.35 -29.02 -6.81
C MET A 1 10.37 -27.92 -6.60
N GLU A 2 11.25 -27.68 -7.56
CA GLU A 2 12.17 -26.52 -7.54
C GLU A 2 11.46 -25.34 -8.19
N PHE A 3 11.37 -24.20 -7.48
CA PHE A 3 10.86 -22.96 -8.06
C PHE A 3 11.93 -22.29 -8.93
N ARG A 4 11.58 -21.95 -10.18
CA ARG A 4 12.48 -21.28 -11.13
C ARG A 4 11.79 -20.06 -11.74
N ASN A 5 12.35 -18.88 -11.48
CA ASN A 5 11.90 -17.63 -12.11
C ASN A 5 12.44 -17.56 -13.56
N LEU A 6 11.54 -17.54 -14.54
CA LEU A 6 11.85 -17.36 -15.97
C LEU A 6 11.46 -15.97 -16.49
N THR A 7 11.07 -15.06 -15.60
CA THR A 7 10.70 -13.68 -15.90
C THR A 7 11.85 -12.73 -15.58
N PRO A 8 11.88 -11.51 -16.14
CA PRO A 8 12.85 -10.50 -15.74
C PRO A 8 12.53 -9.85 -14.38
N PHE A 9 11.40 -10.19 -13.76
CA PHE A 9 10.87 -9.52 -12.57
C PHE A 9 11.43 -10.08 -11.27
N SER A 10 11.35 -9.29 -10.20
CA SER A 10 11.62 -9.80 -8.86
C SER A 10 10.51 -10.74 -8.43
N VAL A 11 10.89 -11.97 -8.07
CA VAL A 11 9.98 -13.03 -7.65
C VAL A 11 10.54 -13.76 -6.44
N MET A 12 9.66 -14.08 -5.50
CA MET A 12 9.96 -14.91 -4.34
C MET A 12 8.87 -15.96 -4.19
N GLU A 13 9.30 -17.21 -4.00
CA GLU A 13 8.43 -18.28 -3.55
C GLU A 13 8.60 -18.45 -2.04
N TYR A 14 7.49 -18.58 -1.33
CA TYR A 14 7.45 -18.89 0.09
C TYR A 14 6.26 -19.78 0.41
N ALA A 15 6.33 -20.45 1.55
CA ALA A 15 5.36 -21.44 1.94
C ALA A 15 4.49 -20.86 3.08
N MET A 16 3.17 -20.96 2.97
CA MET A 16 2.22 -20.39 3.95
C MET A 16 1.17 -21.43 4.33
N ASP A 17 0.85 -21.52 5.62
CA ASP A 17 -0.27 -22.34 6.10
C ASP A 17 -1.55 -21.49 6.12
N ASP A 18 -2.68 -22.06 5.70
CA ASP A 18 -3.98 -21.41 5.78
C ASP A 18 -4.65 -21.60 7.16
N LYS A 19 -5.89 -21.11 7.31
CA LYS A 19 -6.67 -21.24 8.57
C LYS A 19 -7.02 -22.69 8.95
N HIS A 20 -6.84 -23.64 8.04
CA HIS A 20 -7.04 -25.08 8.26
C HIS A 20 -5.71 -25.82 8.43
N ASN A 21 -4.59 -25.09 8.52
CA ASN A 21 -3.25 -25.64 8.66
C ASN A 21 -2.80 -26.46 7.43
N GLU A 22 -3.34 -26.13 6.25
CA GLU A 22 -2.89 -26.67 4.96
C GLU A 22 -1.81 -25.77 4.37
N ARG A 23 -0.70 -26.39 3.91
CA ARG A 23 0.44 -25.65 3.36
C ARG A 23 0.25 -25.36 1.88
N HIS A 24 0.42 -24.10 1.51
CA HIS A 24 0.38 -23.60 0.13
C HIS A 24 1.74 -23.02 -0.28
N HIS A 25 2.07 -23.19 -1.56
CA HIS A 25 3.18 -22.51 -2.21
C HIS A 25 2.69 -21.18 -2.78
N VAL A 26 3.21 -20.07 -2.24
CA VAL A 26 2.80 -18.72 -2.61
C VAL A 26 3.94 -18.05 -3.35
N ILE A 27 3.60 -17.37 -4.44
CA ILE A 27 4.55 -16.67 -5.31
C ILE A 27 4.21 -15.19 -5.26
N ALA A 28 5.13 -14.37 -4.75
CA ALA A 28 5.07 -12.91 -4.85
C ALA A 28 5.93 -12.46 -6.03
N MET A 29 5.35 -11.67 -6.95
CA MET A 29 6.02 -11.13 -8.12
C MET A 29 5.72 -9.63 -8.25
N LYS A 30 6.75 -8.83 -8.53
CA LYS A 30 6.61 -7.38 -8.69
C LYS A 30 7.12 -6.89 -10.04
N THR A 31 6.31 -6.04 -10.68
CA THR A 31 6.69 -5.32 -11.90
C THR A 31 6.32 -3.84 -11.76
N GLY A 32 6.81 -3.01 -12.68
CA GLY A 32 6.52 -1.59 -12.72
C GLY A 32 6.58 -1.02 -14.13
N PHE A 33 5.92 0.12 -14.28
CA PHE A 33 5.97 0.90 -15.51
C PHE A 33 6.50 2.29 -15.21
N ARG A 34 7.42 2.77 -16.04
CA ARG A 34 7.85 4.16 -16.06
C ARG A 34 7.03 4.90 -17.10
N LEU A 35 6.37 5.99 -16.69
CA LEU A 35 5.73 6.89 -17.63
C LEU A 35 6.81 7.77 -18.27
N VAL A 36 6.93 7.71 -19.59
CA VAL A 36 7.86 8.51 -20.39
C VAL A 36 7.08 9.29 -21.44
N GLN A 37 7.49 10.52 -21.73
CA GLN A 37 6.89 11.28 -22.82
C GLN A 37 7.66 11.04 -24.12
N ASP A 38 6.92 10.86 -25.21
CA ASP A 38 7.51 10.89 -26.55
C ASP A 38 7.80 12.33 -27.02
N VAL A 39 8.35 12.45 -28.23
CA VAL A 39 8.69 13.76 -28.84
C VAL A 39 7.48 14.64 -29.11
N GLU A 40 6.27 14.08 -29.15
CA GLU A 40 5.00 14.79 -29.34
C GLU A 40 4.34 15.14 -27.99
N GLY A 41 4.93 14.71 -26.86
CA GLY A 41 4.45 14.96 -25.51
C GLY A 41 3.44 13.94 -24.98
N HIS A 42 3.17 12.85 -25.70
CA HIS A 42 2.27 11.80 -25.25
C HIS A 42 2.93 10.90 -24.21
N TRP A 43 2.18 10.54 -23.16
CA TRP A 43 2.65 9.62 -22.13
C TRP A 43 2.57 8.17 -22.60
N GLN A 44 3.68 7.45 -22.46
CA GLN A 44 3.80 6.03 -22.73
C GLN A 44 4.29 5.29 -21.49
N ALA A 45 3.69 4.14 -21.20
CA ALA A 45 4.12 3.26 -20.12
C ALA A 45 5.20 2.31 -20.61
N GLN A 46 6.43 2.50 -20.13
CA GLN A 46 7.56 1.63 -20.42
C GLN A 46 7.75 0.63 -19.29
N LEU A 47 7.74 -0.67 -19.61
CA LEU A 47 7.97 -1.73 -18.64
C LEU A 47 9.38 -1.63 -18.02
N MET A 48 9.47 -1.83 -16.70
CA MET A 48 10.72 -1.82 -15.96
C MET A 48 11.26 -3.24 -15.78
N GLU A 49 12.23 -3.62 -16.62
CA GLU A 49 12.82 -4.96 -16.62
C GLU A 49 14.27 -4.99 -16.11
N ASN A 50 15.02 -3.89 -16.22
CA ASN A 50 16.43 -3.84 -15.83
C ASN A 50 16.85 -2.45 -15.27
N PRO A 51 17.19 -2.35 -13.97
CA PRO A 51 16.98 -3.38 -12.94
C PRO A 51 15.48 -3.61 -12.68
N PRO A 52 15.05 -4.83 -12.34
CA PRO A 52 13.68 -5.05 -11.89
C PRO A 52 13.39 -4.30 -10.60
N LEU A 53 12.12 -3.94 -10.37
CA LEU A 53 11.70 -3.39 -9.09
C LEU A 53 11.82 -4.46 -8.00
N PRO A 54 12.54 -4.19 -6.88
CA PRO A 54 12.69 -5.17 -5.81
C PRO A 54 11.37 -5.40 -5.09
N LEU A 55 11.19 -6.62 -4.57
CA LEU A 55 10.13 -6.90 -3.62
C LEU A 55 10.34 -6.08 -2.34
N CYS A 56 9.24 -5.52 -1.83
CA CYS A 56 9.16 -4.93 -0.52
C CYS A 56 8.93 -6.07 0.47
N LEU A 57 9.94 -6.43 1.26
CA LEU A 57 9.83 -7.57 2.17
C LEU A 57 9.23 -7.16 3.53
N GLU A 58 9.31 -5.88 3.85
CA GLU A 58 8.85 -5.29 5.11
C GLU A 58 8.09 -3.99 4.79
N ASP A 59 7.27 -3.54 5.72
CA ASP A 59 6.56 -2.27 5.58
C ASP A 59 7.56 -1.11 5.64
N GLU A 60 7.47 -0.21 4.66
CA GLU A 60 8.20 1.04 4.63
C GLU A 60 7.30 2.15 5.14
N PHE A 61 7.84 2.99 6.01
CA PHE A 61 7.12 4.11 6.62
C PHE A 61 7.65 5.42 6.04
N ILE A 62 6.81 6.45 6.01
CA ILE A 62 7.21 7.79 5.54
C ILE A 62 8.32 8.37 6.43
N GLY A 63 8.31 8.02 7.72
CA GLY A 63 9.33 8.38 8.70
C GLY A 63 9.55 7.25 9.70
N GLU A 64 9.55 7.60 10.98
CA GLU A 64 9.78 6.63 12.06
C GLU A 64 8.65 5.57 12.15
N MET A 65 9.05 4.31 12.33
CA MET A 65 8.13 3.18 12.52
C MET A 65 7.24 3.42 13.75
N ASN A 66 5.96 3.05 13.65
CA ASN A 66 4.92 3.30 14.67
C ASN A 66 4.56 4.77 14.95
N MET A 67 5.28 5.72 14.34
CA MET A 67 5.09 7.16 14.54
C MET A 67 4.71 7.89 13.25
N SER A 68 4.74 7.19 12.12
CA SER A 68 4.38 7.71 10.81
C SER A 68 3.54 6.70 10.02
N PRO A 69 2.78 7.17 9.01
CA PRO A 69 2.01 6.27 8.15
C PRO A 69 2.91 5.32 7.36
N VAL A 70 2.35 4.17 7.02
CA VAL A 70 2.94 3.24 6.05
C VAL A 70 2.98 3.93 4.67
N LEU A 71 4.18 4.04 4.11
CA LEU A 71 4.43 4.48 2.73
C LEU A 71 4.13 3.35 1.75
N ARG A 72 4.57 2.13 2.07
CA ARG A 72 4.43 0.94 1.25
C ARG A 72 4.38 -0.29 2.14
N GLU A 73 3.34 -1.09 1.99
CA GLU A 73 3.24 -2.39 2.68
C GLU A 73 4.18 -3.42 2.05
N SER A 74 4.53 -4.44 2.83
CA SER A 74 5.19 -5.64 2.33
C SER A 74 4.41 -6.28 1.18
N ASP A 75 5.12 -6.69 0.12
CA ASP A 75 4.54 -7.48 -0.98
C ASP A 75 4.28 -8.93 -0.54
N LEU A 76 4.81 -9.34 0.61
CA LEU A 76 4.50 -10.64 1.20
C LEU A 76 3.15 -10.53 1.90
N ALA A 77 2.27 -11.48 1.62
CA ALA A 77 0.94 -11.53 2.20
C ALA A 77 0.83 -12.77 3.10
N PRO A 78 1.56 -12.85 4.24
CA PRO A 78 1.40 -13.96 5.19
C PRO A 78 -0.07 -14.06 5.63
N LEU A 79 -0.46 -15.19 6.23
CA LEU A 79 -1.82 -15.40 6.71
C LEU A 79 -2.25 -14.23 7.60
N LYS A 80 -3.11 -13.36 7.06
CA LYS A 80 -3.64 -12.19 7.74
C LYS A 80 -5.00 -12.58 8.31
N THR A 81 -5.06 -12.78 9.62
CA THR A 81 -6.32 -13.12 10.32
C THR A 81 -7.33 -11.97 10.28
N ALA A 82 -6.85 -10.76 9.99
CA ALA A 82 -7.63 -9.54 9.77
C ALA A 82 -7.09 -8.78 8.56
N CYS A 83 -7.82 -7.75 8.11
CA CYS A 83 -7.41 -6.87 7.02
C CYS A 83 -7.05 -5.50 7.61
N ASP A 84 -5.92 -4.93 7.19
CA ASP A 84 -5.55 -3.55 7.50
C ASP A 84 -6.22 -2.63 6.49
N ILE A 85 -6.62 -1.44 6.93
CA ILE A 85 -7.31 -0.45 6.09
C ILE A 85 -6.57 0.87 6.19
N ILE A 86 -5.96 1.27 5.08
CA ILE A 86 -5.27 2.56 4.94
C ILE A 86 -6.23 3.57 4.31
N ILE A 87 -6.34 4.76 4.91
CA ILE A 87 -7.18 5.85 4.43
C ILE A 87 -6.27 7.04 4.10
N ASN A 88 -6.11 7.31 2.81
CA ASN A 88 -5.42 8.51 2.32
C ASN A 88 -6.46 9.60 2.05
N GLY A 89 -6.21 10.79 2.59
CA GLY A 89 -7.10 11.94 2.43
C GLY A 89 -6.33 13.23 2.17
N THR A 90 -6.96 14.14 1.44
CA THR A 90 -6.47 15.52 1.22
C THR A 90 -7.56 16.46 1.69
N ALA A 91 -7.18 17.53 2.38
CA ALA A 91 -8.14 18.42 3.01
C ALA A 91 -8.50 19.60 2.10
N TYR A 92 -9.80 19.79 1.85
CA TYR A 92 -10.33 20.89 1.05
C TYR A 92 -11.48 21.57 1.78
N THR A 93 -11.60 22.88 1.66
CA THR A 93 -12.82 23.62 2.03
C THR A 93 -14.01 23.15 1.19
N PRO A 94 -15.26 23.40 1.62
CA PRO A 94 -16.44 23.18 0.78
C PRO A 94 -16.40 23.90 -0.59
N GLY A 95 -15.60 24.96 -0.71
CA GLY A 95 -15.37 25.68 -1.97
C GLY A 95 -14.26 25.10 -2.85
N GLY A 96 -13.69 23.93 -2.50
CA GLY A 96 -12.65 23.26 -3.29
C GLY A 96 -11.23 23.84 -3.12
N VAL A 97 -11.02 24.70 -2.13
CA VAL A 97 -9.69 25.27 -1.83
C VAL A 97 -8.95 24.35 -0.85
N ALA A 98 -7.72 23.95 -1.19
CA ALA A 98 -6.87 23.11 -0.32
C ALA A 98 -6.59 23.80 1.03
N VAL A 99 -6.58 23.03 2.11
CA VAL A 99 -6.32 23.53 3.48
C VAL A 99 -5.33 22.63 4.21
N PRO A 100 -4.49 23.20 5.11
CA PRO A 100 -3.42 22.45 5.77
C PRO A 100 -3.90 21.31 6.67
N GLU A 101 -5.12 21.39 7.22
CA GLU A 101 -5.70 20.31 8.02
C GLU A 101 -7.24 20.34 8.04
N MET A 102 -7.85 19.18 8.28
CA MET A 102 -9.28 19.01 8.51
C MET A 102 -9.56 17.82 9.42
N MET A 103 -10.61 17.90 10.24
CA MET A 103 -11.13 16.75 10.98
C MET A 103 -12.17 16.00 10.14
N ALA A 104 -12.02 14.68 10.03
CA ALA A 104 -12.97 13.80 9.35
C ALA A 104 -13.41 12.65 10.27
N GLY A 105 -14.63 12.16 10.07
CA GLY A 105 -15.13 10.94 10.71
C GLY A 105 -15.04 9.75 9.75
N VAL A 106 -14.60 8.60 10.24
CA VAL A 106 -14.57 7.34 9.53
C VAL A 106 -15.48 6.36 10.24
N LEU A 107 -16.53 5.93 9.55
CA LEU A 107 -17.47 4.91 10.01
C LEU A 107 -17.38 3.70 9.07
N MET A 108 -17.16 2.53 9.65
CA MET A 108 -17.16 1.26 8.94
C MET A 108 -18.22 0.34 9.52
N ARG A 109 -18.95 -0.36 8.65
CA ARG A 109 -19.96 -1.34 9.03
C ARG A 109 -19.70 -2.68 8.39
N SER A 110 -20.07 -3.75 9.08
CA SER A 110 -20.11 -5.09 8.51
C SER A 110 -21.24 -5.19 7.47
N PRO A 111 -21.24 -6.22 6.60
CA PRO A 111 -22.38 -6.50 5.73
C PRO A 111 -23.70 -6.72 6.49
N LEU A 112 -23.63 -7.07 7.78
CA LEU A 112 -24.78 -7.26 8.66
C LEU A 112 -25.23 -5.96 9.34
N GLY A 113 -24.49 -4.86 9.17
CA GLY A 113 -24.83 -3.52 9.67
C GLY A 113 -24.14 -3.11 10.97
N ASP A 114 -23.46 -4.04 11.64
CA ASP A 114 -22.71 -3.78 12.87
C ASP A 114 -21.60 -2.77 12.64
N VAL A 115 -21.37 -1.86 13.59
CA VAL A 115 -20.25 -0.92 13.51
C VAL A 115 -18.95 -1.65 13.81
N ILE A 116 -18.04 -1.67 12.83
CA ILE A 116 -16.69 -2.23 12.96
C ILE A 116 -15.71 -1.14 13.45
N LEU A 117 -15.88 0.09 12.98
CA LEU A 117 -15.02 1.24 13.31
C LEU A 117 -15.86 2.53 13.33
N ASP A 118 -15.68 3.37 14.34
CA ASP A 118 -16.15 4.76 14.34
C ASP A 118 -15.06 5.62 14.96
N LYS A 119 -14.34 6.38 14.12
CA LYS A 119 -13.14 7.12 14.54
C LYS A 119 -13.10 8.51 13.91
N LYS A 120 -12.72 9.50 14.71
CA LYS A 120 -12.33 10.83 14.20
C LYS A 120 -10.84 10.82 13.87
N ILE A 121 -10.51 11.25 12.65
CA ILE A 121 -9.16 11.38 12.14
C ILE A 121 -8.86 12.84 11.82
N ARG A 122 -7.59 13.22 11.92
CA ARG A 122 -7.09 14.50 11.42
C ARG A 122 -6.39 14.24 10.10
N VAL A 123 -6.92 14.81 9.03
CA VAL A 123 -6.29 14.84 7.71
C VAL A 123 -5.39 16.06 7.68
N THR A 124 -4.12 15.89 7.33
CA THR A 124 -3.16 16.99 7.18
C THR A 124 -2.64 17.00 5.75
N ASP A 125 -2.44 18.19 5.18
CA ASP A 125 -2.01 18.43 3.79
C ASP A 125 -0.51 18.13 3.57
N LEU A 126 0.05 17.37 4.49
CA LEU A 126 1.39 16.84 4.43
C LEU A 126 1.26 15.41 3.92
N ALA A 127 2.04 15.07 2.89
CA ALA A 127 2.78 13.82 3.00
C ALA A 127 3.46 13.87 4.39
N PHE A 128 2.87 13.15 5.35
CA PHE A 128 2.87 13.48 6.77
C PHE A 128 4.27 13.82 7.31
N THR A 129 4.58 15.10 7.57
CA THR A 129 5.70 15.49 8.44
C THR A 129 5.11 15.71 9.83
N GLY A 130 5.59 14.92 10.79
CA GLY A 130 4.87 14.67 12.05
C GLY A 130 4.73 15.87 12.99
N VAL A 131 3.89 15.69 14.01
CA VAL A 131 3.92 16.54 15.21
C VAL A 131 3.77 15.69 16.47
N ARG A 132 4.89 15.62 17.19
CA ARG A 132 5.10 15.79 18.64
C ARG A 132 3.86 15.70 19.55
N HIS A 133 3.93 14.84 20.56
CA HIS A 133 4.17 15.25 21.95
C HIS A 133 4.83 14.10 22.71
#